data_AF-A0A1Q7H5V7-F1
#
_entry.id   AF-A0A1Q7H5V7-F1
#
_cell.length_a   1.000
_cell.length_b   1.000
_cell.length_c   1.000
_cell.angle_alpha   90.00
_cell.angle_beta   90.00
_cell.angle_gamma   90.00
#
_symmetry.space_group_name_H-M   'P 1'
#
loop_
_entity.id
_entity.type
_entity.pdbx_description
1 polymer ?
#
loop_
_entity_poly.entity_id
_entity_poly.type
_entity_poly.pdbx_seq_one_letter_code
_entity_poly.pdbx_strand_id
1 'polypeptide(L)'
;MALALSPRLLRRGLELFAVISLLGVGGLLLYGDNFHAFWSALFSLRLQWLVVGLALASMDWFGGGTRLWVMARHVHPGVRWRDMVISGGMSAWGAYLTPFQSGAGPMMMWTMTRVGVTLPEAMTSAFMTFVATIAFFAIAGPLALVFGAGQSLAQHNVVLNISRSSWCSGS
;
A
#
# COMPACT_ATOMS: atom_id res chain seq x y z
N MET A 1 -9.00 -25.98 14.15
CA MET A 1 -9.98 -26.18 13.07
C MET A 1 -9.61 -25.24 11.93
N ALA A 2 -8.93 -25.74 10.90
CA ALA A 2 -8.63 -24.96 9.71
C ALA A 2 -9.94 -24.74 8.95
N LEU A 3 -10.42 -23.49 8.88
CA LEU A 3 -11.53 -23.15 7.99
C LEU A 3 -11.09 -23.47 6.57
N ALA A 4 -11.61 -24.57 6.02
CA ALA A 4 -11.56 -24.82 4.59
C ALA A 4 -12.37 -23.69 3.92
N LEU A 5 -11.68 -22.62 3.54
CA LEU A 5 -12.24 -21.51 2.77
C LEU A 5 -12.78 -22.08 1.46
N SER A 6 -14.09 -22.36 1.44
CA SER A 6 -14.73 -22.86 0.23
C SER A 6 -14.58 -21.79 -0.86
N PRO A 7 -14.17 -22.15 -2.08
CA PRO A 7 -13.96 -21.18 -3.17
C PRO A 7 -15.23 -20.36 -3.48
N ARG A 8 -16.40 -20.88 -3.11
CA ARG A 8 -17.69 -20.20 -3.22
C ARG A 8 -17.81 -19.00 -2.26
N LEU A 9 -17.25 -19.10 -1.05
CA LEU A 9 -17.29 -18.03 -0.06
C LEU A 9 -16.35 -16.88 -0.45
N LEU A 10 -15.16 -17.21 -0.96
CA LEU A 10 -14.20 -16.22 -1.47
C LEU A 10 -14.78 -15.44 -2.66
N ARG A 11 -15.44 -16.16 -3.59
CA ARG A 11 -16.12 -15.56 -4.75
C ARG A 11 -17.23 -14.60 -4.31
N ARG A 12 -18.07 -15.01 -3.35
CA ARG A 12 -19.15 -14.17 -2.81
C ARG A 12 -18.63 -12.92 -2.10
N GLY A 13 -17.53 -13.03 -1.35
CA GLY A 13 -16.90 -11.87 -0.70
C GLY A 13 -16.36 -10.85 -1.71
N LEU A 14 -15.68 -11.34 -2.76
CA LEU A 14 -15.19 -10.49 -3.86
C LEU A 14 -16.35 -9.84 -4.64
N GLU A 15 -17.41 -10.61 -4.92
CA GLU A 15 -18.61 -10.13 -5.61
C GLU A 15 -19.35 -9.06 -4.79
N LEU A 16 -19.50 -9.27 -3.48
CA LEU A 16 -20.09 -8.29 -2.59
C LEU A 16 -19.25 -7.00 -2.52
N PHE A 17 -17.93 -7.13 -2.42
CA PHE A 17 -17.02 -5.97 -2.45
C PHE A 17 -17.14 -5.21 -3.78
N ALA A 18 -17.09 -5.92 -4.91
CA ALA A 18 -17.25 -5.31 -6.22
C ALA A 18 -18.58 -4.57 -6.37
N VAL A 19 -19.68 -5.18 -5.90
CA VAL A 19 -21.02 -4.56 -5.91
C VAL A 19 -21.04 -3.31 -5.03
N ILE A 20 -20.52 -3.35 -3.80
CA ILE A 20 -20.49 -2.19 -2.91
C ILE A 20 -19.62 -1.07 -3.50
N SER A 21 -18.46 -1.40 -4.09
CA SER A 21 -17.61 -0.43 -4.77
C SER A 21 -18.31 0.20 -5.98
N LEU A 22 -18.99 -0.59 -6.80
CA LEU A 22 -19.77 -0.09 -7.94
C LEU A 22 -20.92 0.81 -7.49
N LEU A 23 -21.63 0.43 -6.43
CA LEU A 23 -22.71 1.23 -5.86
C LEU A 23 -22.17 2.52 -5.24
N GLY A 24 -21.00 2.50 -4.60
CA GLY A 24 -20.35 3.69 -4.06
C GLY A 24 -19.93 4.68 -5.14
N VAL A 25 -19.25 4.19 -6.19
CA VAL A 25 -18.85 5.02 -7.34
C VAL A 25 -20.08 5.51 -8.10
N GLY A 26 -21.06 4.63 -8.36
CA GLY A 26 -22.30 4.98 -9.03
C GLY A 26 -23.12 6.01 -8.25
N GLY A 27 -23.25 5.83 -6.93
CA GLY A 27 -23.90 6.79 -6.05
C GLY A 27 -23.21 8.15 -6.05
N LEU A 28 -21.87 8.19 -6.04
CA LEU A 28 -21.11 9.43 -6.12
C LEU A 28 -21.30 10.15 -7.46
N LEU A 29 -21.32 9.40 -8.57
CA LEU A 29 -21.49 9.95 -9.92
C LEU A 29 -22.92 10.45 -10.15
N LEU A 30 -23.93 9.76 -9.61
CA LEU A 30 -25.34 10.15 -9.69
C LEU A 30 -25.67 11.33 -8.77
N TYR A 31 -25.07 11.42 -7.58
CA TYR A 31 -25.27 12.56 -6.67
C TYR A 31 -24.56 13.82 -7.15
N GLY A 32 -23.46 13.68 -7.89
CA GLY A 32 -22.66 14.80 -8.37
C GLY A 32 -23.11 15.42 -9.69
N ASP A 33 -24.02 14.81 -10.47
CA ASP A 33 -24.33 15.20 -11.88
C ASP A 33 -23.08 15.38 -12.78
N ASN A 34 -21.96 14.77 -12.38
CA ASN A 34 -20.63 14.98 -12.95
C ASN A 34 -20.23 13.91 -13.98
N PHE A 35 -21.20 13.14 -14.50
CA PHE A 35 -20.95 12.07 -15.47
C PHE A 35 -20.17 12.56 -16.69
N HIS A 36 -20.53 13.73 -17.22
CA HIS A 36 -19.84 14.33 -18.35
C HIS A 36 -18.42 14.79 -18.00
N ALA A 37 -18.21 15.34 -16.80
CA ALA A 37 -16.90 15.74 -16.32
C ALA A 37 -15.97 14.53 -16.15
N PHE A 38 -16.48 13.43 -15.58
CA PHE A 38 -15.76 12.16 -15.44
C PHE A 38 -15.32 11.58 -16.79
N TRP A 39 -16.22 11.56 -17.78
CA TRP A 39 -15.89 11.11 -19.13
C TRP A 39 -14.90 12.01 -19.85
N SER A 40 -15.07 13.33 -19.76
CA SER A 40 -14.09 14.26 -20.33
C SER A 40 -12.71 14.11 -19.70
N ALA A 41 -12.64 13.89 -18.38
CA ALA A 41 -11.39 13.65 -17.67
C ALA A 41 -10.74 12.34 -18.12
N LEU A 42 -11.52 11.26 -18.27
CA LEU A 42 -10.99 9.95 -18.68
C LEU A 42 -10.38 10.00 -20.09
N PHE A 43 -11.01 10.70 -21.03
CA PHE A 43 -10.48 10.83 -22.40
C PHE A 43 -9.42 11.94 -22.55
N SER A 44 -9.34 12.87 -21.60
CA SER A 44 -8.28 13.89 -21.57
C SER A 44 -6.96 13.40 -20.95
N LEU A 45 -6.95 12.16 -20.42
CA LEU A 45 -5.76 11.56 -19.82
C LEU A 45 -4.63 11.48 -20.84
N ARG A 46 -3.58 12.28 -20.60
CA ARG A 46 -2.37 12.22 -21.41
C ARG A 46 -1.65 10.91 -21.12
N LEU A 47 -1.46 10.10 -22.16
CA LEU A 47 -0.78 8.81 -22.07
C LEU A 47 0.60 8.90 -21.39
N GLN A 48 1.28 10.04 -21.55
CA GLN A 48 2.55 10.35 -20.89
C GLN A 48 2.46 10.21 -19.35
N TRP A 49 1.42 10.80 -18.74
CA TRP A 49 1.20 10.73 -17.30
C TRP A 49 0.73 9.34 -16.85
N LEU A 50 0.03 8.62 -17.72
CA LEU A 50 -0.34 7.22 -17.47
C LEU A 50 0.91 6.34 -17.38
N VAL A 51 1.88 6.52 -18.28
CA VAL A 51 3.16 5.79 -18.23
C VAL A 51 3.96 6.15 -16.98
N VAL A 52 4.02 7.43 -16.61
CA VAL A 52 4.68 7.86 -15.37
C VAL A 52 4.01 7.24 -14.14
N GLY A 53 2.67 7.25 -14.08
CA GLY A 53 1.91 6.61 -13.01
C GLY A 53 2.16 5.11 -12.95
N LEU A 54 2.22 4.43 -14.10
CA LEU A 54 2.52 3.00 -14.17
C LEU A 54 3.95 2.70 -13.71
N ALA A 55 4.93 3.55 -14.07
CA ALA A 55 6.30 3.40 -13.61
C ALA A 55 6.41 3.57 -12.08
N LEU A 56 5.75 4.59 -11.52
CA LEU A 56 5.69 4.81 -10.07
C LEU A 56 4.99 3.67 -9.34
N ALA A 57 3.87 3.17 -9.88
CA ALA A 57 3.17 2.01 -9.31
C ALA A 57 4.05 0.75 -9.37
N SER A 58 4.80 0.57 -10.45
CA SER A 58 5.74 -0.57 -10.60
C SER A 58 6.91 -0.48 -9.62
N MET A 59 7.35 0.73 -9.23
CA MET A 59 8.40 0.89 -8.23
C MET A 59 8.02 0.30 -6.87
N ASP A 60 6.75 0.35 -6.48
CA ASP A 60 6.30 -0.30 -5.23
C ASP A 60 6.48 -1.82 -5.31
N TRP A 61 6.17 -2.41 -6.47
CA TRP A 61 6.33 -3.83 -6.73
C TRP A 61 7.80 -4.26 -6.65
N PHE A 62 8.69 -3.58 -7.39
CA PHE A 62 10.12 -3.89 -7.39
C PHE A 62 10.78 -3.55 -6.05
N GLY A 63 10.43 -2.42 -5.44
CA GLY A 63 10.96 -1.97 -4.17
C GLY A 63 10.55 -2.88 -3.01
N GLY A 64 9.26 -3.21 -2.91
CA GLY A 64 8.73 -4.13 -1.93
C GLY A 64 9.33 -5.53 -2.05
N GLY A 65 9.46 -6.04 -3.28
CA GLY A 65 10.11 -7.31 -3.58
C GLY A 65 11.60 -7.35 -3.25
N THR A 66 12.32 -6.26 -3.54
CA THR A 66 13.75 -6.15 -3.22
C THR A 66 13.97 -6.09 -1.71
N ARG A 67 13.13 -5.34 -0.98
CA ARG A 67 13.16 -5.31 0.49
C ARG A 67 12.94 -6.70 1.08
N LEU A 68 11.95 -7.43 0.57
CA LEU A 68 11.69 -8.81 0.97
C LEU A 68 12.90 -9.71 0.67
N TRP A 69 13.53 -9.57 -0.50
CA TRP A 69 14.74 -10.32 -0.86
C TRP A 69 15.91 -10.06 0.09
N VAL A 70 16.15 -8.80 0.47
CA VAL A 70 17.21 -8.44 1.42
C VAL A 70 17.00 -9.12 2.77
N MET A 71 15.76 -9.27 3.24
CA MET A 71 15.47 -9.97 4.50
C MET A 71 15.52 -11.50 4.32
N ALA A 72 14.87 -12.01 3.28
CA ALA A 72 14.76 -13.44 3.01
C ALA A 72 16.12 -14.11 2.79
N ARG A 73 17.08 -13.45 2.13
CA ARG A 73 18.44 -14.00 1.92
C ARG A 73 19.22 -14.23 3.23
N HIS A 74 18.90 -13.52 4.31
CA HIS A 74 19.53 -13.72 5.62
C HIS A 74 18.95 -14.93 6.35
N VAL A 75 17.68 -15.22 6.11
CA VAL A 75 16.98 -16.34 6.74
C VAL A 75 17.20 -17.63 5.95
N HIS A 76 17.17 -17.55 4.62
CA HIS A 76 17.34 -18.68 3.71
C HIS A 76 18.41 -18.34 2.64
N PRO A 77 19.66 -18.82 2.80
CA PRO A 77 20.72 -18.56 1.83
C PRO A 77 20.40 -19.26 0.48
N GLY A 78 20.22 -18.49 -0.59
CA GLY A 78 19.99 -19.04 -1.95
C GLY A 78 18.74 -18.53 -2.67
N VAL A 79 17.90 -17.71 -2.03
CA VAL A 79 16.68 -17.17 -2.68
C VAL A 79 17.03 -16.22 -3.82
N ARG A 80 16.42 -16.42 -4.99
CA ARG A 80 16.63 -15.55 -6.15
C ARG A 80 15.82 -14.26 -5.98
N TRP A 81 16.40 -13.14 -6.41
CA TRP A 81 15.74 -11.83 -6.35
C TRP A 81 14.39 -11.81 -7.08
N ARG A 82 14.32 -12.42 -8.27
CA ARG A 82 13.10 -12.48 -9.08
C ARG A 82 11.93 -13.14 -8.34
N ASP A 83 12.21 -14.22 -7.60
CA ASP A 83 11.19 -14.97 -6.90
C ASP A 83 10.58 -14.17 -5.75
N MET A 84 11.41 -13.33 -5.10
CA MET A 84 10.97 -12.41 -4.05
C MET A 84 10.24 -11.18 -4.60
N VAL A 85 10.58 -10.71 -5.80
CA VAL A 85 9.80 -9.68 -6.51
C VAL A 85 8.42 -10.19 -6.90
N ILE A 86 8.33 -11.43 -7.39
CA ILE A 86 7.04 -12.08 -7.67
C ILE A 86 6.25 -12.23 -6.36
N SER A 87 6.90 -12.67 -5.29
CA SER A 87 6.25 -12.82 -3.99
C SER A 87 5.72 -11.50 -3.41
N GLY A 88 6.53 -10.44 -3.43
CA GLY A 88 6.11 -9.10 -3.04
C GLY A 88 4.97 -8.56 -3.92
N GLY A 89 5.00 -8.87 -5.22
CA GLY A 89 3.91 -8.59 -6.14
C GLY A 89 2.60 -9.26 -5.83
N MET A 90 2.66 -10.56 -5.58
CA MET A 90 1.49 -11.34 -5.23
C MET A 90 0.92 -10.91 -3.88
N SER A 91 1.76 -10.43 -2.97
CA SER A 91 1.34 -9.74 -1.75
C SER A 91 0.53 -8.47 -2.08
N ALA A 92 1.06 -7.56 -2.89
CA ALA A 92 0.37 -6.34 -3.29
C ALA A 92 -0.95 -6.64 -4.04
N TRP A 93 -0.92 -7.58 -4.98
CA TRP A 93 -2.11 -8.06 -5.69
C TRP A 93 -3.17 -8.62 -4.73
N GLY A 94 -2.76 -9.47 -3.78
CA GLY A 94 -3.64 -9.98 -2.74
C GLY A 94 -4.22 -8.88 -1.86
N ALA A 95 -3.42 -7.85 -1.56
CA ALA A 95 -3.85 -6.67 -0.82
C ALA A 95 -4.93 -5.87 -1.57
N TYR A 96 -4.79 -5.71 -2.89
CA TYR A 96 -5.72 -4.94 -3.71
C TYR A 96 -7.05 -5.65 -3.96
N LEU A 97 -7.05 -6.98 -4.00
CA LEU A 97 -8.26 -7.77 -4.22
C LEU A 97 -9.09 -8.03 -2.97
N THR A 98 -8.49 -7.90 -1.78
CA THR A 98 -9.14 -8.27 -0.53
C THR A 98 -9.41 -7.05 0.34
N PRO A 99 -10.55 -7.01 1.04
CA PRO A 99 -10.81 -5.95 1.99
C PRO A 99 -9.76 -5.99 3.11
N PHE A 100 -9.41 -4.81 3.61
CA PHE A 100 -8.42 -4.60 4.67
C PHE A 100 -7.01 -5.16 4.37
N GLN A 101 -6.65 -5.32 3.10
CA GLN A 101 -5.35 -5.88 2.68
C GLN A 101 -5.07 -7.29 3.24
N SER A 102 -6.10 -8.00 3.68
CA SER A 102 -6.00 -9.27 4.42
C SER A 102 -5.35 -10.40 3.59
N GLY A 103 -5.41 -10.31 2.26
CA GLY A 103 -4.80 -11.23 1.32
C GLY A 103 -3.29 -11.05 1.12
N ALA A 104 -2.69 -9.96 1.60
CA ALA A 104 -1.28 -9.66 1.36
C ALA A 104 -0.34 -10.73 1.95
N GLY A 105 -0.45 -10.94 3.27
CA GLY A 105 0.35 -11.92 4.01
C GLY A 105 0.21 -13.35 3.47
N PRO A 106 -1.02 -13.89 3.34
CA PRO A 106 -1.24 -15.23 2.81
C PRO A 106 -0.68 -15.44 1.40
N MET A 107 -0.88 -14.48 0.49
CA MET A 107 -0.37 -14.60 -0.88
C MET A 107 1.16 -14.54 -0.95
N MET A 108 1.77 -13.68 -0.13
CA MET A 108 3.23 -13.64 0.03
C MET A 108 3.76 -14.99 0.54
N MET A 109 3.22 -15.51 1.64
CA MET A 109 3.68 -16.79 2.22
C MET A 109 3.46 -17.97 1.26
N TRP A 110 2.33 -17.99 0.56
CA TRP A 110 2.04 -19.02 -0.45
C TRP A 110 3.03 -19.01 -1.61
N THR A 111 3.40 -17.82 -2.11
CA THR A 111 4.42 -17.72 -3.17
C THR A 111 5.83 -18.04 -2.67
N MET A 112 6.21 -17.65 -1.45
CA MET A 112 7.53 -17.99 -0.89
C MET A 112 7.68 -19.50 -0.69
N THR A 113 6.63 -20.16 -0.19
CA THR A 113 6.60 -21.62 -0.01
C THR A 113 6.63 -22.39 -1.33
N ARG A 114 6.05 -21.85 -2.41
CA ARG A 114 6.16 -22.41 -3.77
C ARG A 114 7.59 -22.41 -4.31
N VAL A 115 8.43 -21.50 -3.84
CA VAL A 115 9.83 -21.35 -4.26
C VAL A 115 10.78 -22.17 -3.37
N GLY A 116 10.27 -22.79 -2.30
CA GLY A 116 11.03 -23.65 -1.39
C GLY A 116 11.41 -22.99 -0.06
N VAL A 117 11.02 -21.74 0.19
CA VAL A 117 11.20 -21.09 1.49
C VAL A 117 10.20 -21.69 2.48
N THR A 118 10.65 -22.13 3.65
CA THR A 118 9.73 -22.72 4.64
C THR A 118 8.80 -21.64 5.21
N LEU A 119 7.60 -22.05 5.65
CA LEU A 119 6.60 -21.11 6.20
C LEU A 119 7.13 -20.27 7.37
N PRO A 120 7.88 -20.83 8.35
CA PRO A 120 8.47 -20.04 9.43
C PRO A 120 9.46 -18.98 8.92
N GLU A 121 10.29 -19.32 7.93
CA GLU A 121 11.26 -18.38 7.35
C GLU A 121 10.55 -17.24 6.60
N ALA A 122 9.47 -17.55 5.89
CA ALA A 122 8.63 -16.55 5.22
C ALA A 122 7.97 -15.59 6.23
N MET A 123 7.43 -16.12 7.33
CA MET A 123 6.85 -15.32 8.42
C MET A 123 7.90 -14.40 9.07
N THR A 124 9.08 -14.93 9.36
CA THR A 124 10.19 -14.14 9.93
C THR A 124 10.63 -13.04 8.97
N SER A 125 10.77 -13.33 7.67
CA SER A 125 11.16 -12.35 6.66
C SER A 125 10.12 -11.23 6.51
N ALA A 126 8.83 -11.57 6.57
CA ALA A 126 7.73 -10.62 6.56
C ALA A 126 7.76 -9.71 7.81
N PHE A 127 7.95 -10.30 8.99
CA PHE A 127 8.04 -9.56 10.24
C PHE A 127 9.24 -8.60 10.25
N MET A 128 10.43 -9.08 9.84
CA MET A 128 11.62 -8.25 9.70
C MET A 128 11.40 -7.08 8.74
N THR A 129 10.72 -7.33 7.62
CA THR A 129 10.37 -6.30 6.65
C THR A 129 9.43 -5.24 7.23
N PHE A 130 8.44 -5.67 8.02
CA PHE A 130 7.53 -4.76 8.72
C PHE A 130 8.27 -3.89 9.75
N VAL A 131 9.09 -4.52 10.60
CA VAL A 131 9.92 -3.82 11.59
C VAL A 131 10.87 -2.83 10.92
N ALA A 132 11.55 -3.24 9.83
CA ALA A 132 12.43 -2.35 9.07
C ALA A 132 11.69 -1.14 8.50
N THR A 133 10.43 -1.32 8.09
CA THR A 133 9.61 -0.23 7.55
C THR A 133 9.19 0.75 8.64
N ILE A 134 8.78 0.24 9.82
CA ILE A 134 8.48 1.08 10.98
C ILE A 134 9.72 1.86 11.40
N ALA A 135 10.86 1.18 11.54
CA ALA A 135 12.12 1.82 11.92
C ALA A 135 12.54 2.88 10.89
N PHE A 136 12.40 2.57 9.60
CA PHE A 136 12.67 3.52 8.53
C PHE A 136 11.80 4.77 8.68
N PHE A 137 10.48 4.65 8.83
CA PHE A 137 9.60 5.82 8.97
C PHE A 137 9.81 6.57 10.29
N ALA A 138 10.11 5.86 11.38
CA ALA A 138 10.41 6.47 12.67
C ALA A 138 11.68 7.34 12.63
N ILE A 139 12.64 7.01 11.76
CA ILE A 139 13.88 7.77 11.58
C ILE A 139 13.72 8.82 10.46
N ALA A 140 13.14 8.42 9.33
CA ALA A 140 12.96 9.28 8.16
C ALA A 140 11.99 10.44 8.42
N GLY A 141 10.95 10.24 9.23
CA GLY A 141 10.00 11.30 9.60
C GLY A 141 10.68 12.48 10.29
N PRO A 142 11.36 12.28 11.43
CA PRO A 142 12.14 13.31 12.09
C PRO A 142 13.24 13.91 11.20
N LEU A 143 13.97 13.08 10.44
CA LEU A 143 15.00 13.57 9.51
C LEU A 143 14.39 14.47 8.43
N ALA A 144 13.25 14.12 7.86
CA ALA A 144 12.55 14.94 6.88
C ALA A 144 12.09 16.27 7.49
N LEU A 145 11.70 16.29 8.77
CA LEU A 145 11.36 17.54 9.47
C LEU A 145 12.58 18.45 9.65
N VAL A 146 13.72 17.88 10.08
CA VAL A 146 14.96 18.64 10.30
C VAL A 146 15.58 19.14 8.99
N PHE A 147 15.63 18.29 7.95
CA PHE A 147 16.32 18.60 6.70
C PHE A 147 15.41 19.21 5.61
N GLY A 148 14.09 19.01 5.66
CA GLY A 148 13.16 19.44 4.61
C GLY A 148 12.04 20.36 5.09
N ALA A 149 11.47 20.13 6.29
CA ALA A 149 10.32 20.90 6.77
C ALA A 149 10.71 22.17 7.55
N GLY A 150 11.89 22.24 8.16
CA GLY A 150 12.34 23.47 8.86
C GLY A 150 12.42 24.70 7.94
N GLN A 151 12.78 24.52 6.67
CA GLN A 151 12.88 25.59 5.67
C GLN A 151 11.52 25.97 5.05
N SER A 152 10.61 25.01 4.89
CA SER A 152 9.27 25.26 4.31
C SER A 152 8.23 25.75 5.34
N LEU A 153 8.29 25.27 6.60
CA LEU A 153 7.45 25.77 7.70
C LEU A 153 7.80 27.21 8.10
N ALA A 154 9.06 27.62 7.96
CA ALA A 154 9.51 29.01 8.16
C ALA A 154 8.96 29.95 7.07
N GLN A 155 8.77 29.47 5.83
CA GLN A 155 8.20 30.26 4.73
C GLN A 155 6.66 30.33 4.74
N HIS A 156 5.98 29.44 5.48
CA HIS A 156 4.51 29.38 5.53
C HIS A 156 3.86 29.65 6.89
N ASN A 157 4.56 30.25 7.86
CA ASN A 157 3.97 30.90 9.05
C ASN A 157 2.93 30.07 9.86
N VAL A 158 2.98 28.73 9.79
CA VAL A 158 1.99 27.85 10.48
C VAL A 158 2.29 27.72 11.99
N VAL A 159 3.50 28.10 12.43
CA VAL A 159 3.88 28.07 13.85
C VAL A 159 3.07 29.07 14.70
N LEU A 160 2.47 30.10 14.10
CA LEU A 160 1.70 31.12 14.81
C LEU A 160 0.23 30.75 15.10
N ASN A 161 -0.30 29.64 14.55
CA ASN A 161 -1.71 29.29 14.76
C ASN A 161 -1.95 28.23 15.84
N ILE A 162 -0.90 27.62 16.39
CA ILE A 162 -1.01 26.66 17.50
C ILE A 162 -0.91 27.37 18.87
N SER A 163 -0.43 28.61 18.91
CA SER A 163 -0.35 29.41 20.14
C SER A 163 -1.51 30.39 20.35
N ARG A 164 -2.39 30.59 19.35
CA ARG A 164 -3.46 31.62 19.43
C ARG A 164 -4.86 31.08 19.72
N SER A 165 -5.09 29.77 19.72
CA SER A 165 -6.42 29.18 19.95
C SER A 165 -6.72 28.81 21.42
N SER A 166 -5.90 29.23 22.39
CA SER A 166 -6.12 28.90 23.81
C SER A 166 -6.29 30.10 24.75
N TRP A 167 -6.39 31.35 24.26
CA TRP A 167 -6.37 32.54 25.13
C TRP A 167 -7.28 33.71 24.68
N CYS A 168 -8.52 33.45 24.24
CA CYS A 168 -9.56 34.50 24.15
C CYS A 168 -10.97 33.90 24.26
N SER A 169 -11.33 33.39 25.44
CA SER A 169 -12.72 33.35 25.90
C SER A 169 -12.74 33.84 27.35
N GLY A 170 -12.85 35.15 27.51
CA GLY A 170 -12.74 35.79 28.82
C GLY A 170 -13.00 37.29 28.71
N SER A 171 -14.23 37.65 28.35
CA SER A 171 -14.92 38.89 28.71
C SER A 171 -16.37 38.79 28.28
#